data_AF-S8ERT4-F1
#
_entry.id   AF-S8ERT4-F1
#
_cell.length_a   1.000
_cell.length_b   1.000
_cell.length_c   1.000
_cell.angle_alpha   90.00
_cell.angle_beta   90.00
_cell.angle_gamma   90.00
#
_symmetry.space_group_name_H-M   'P 1'
#
loop_
_entity.id
_entity.type
_entity.pdbx_description
1 polymer ?
#
loop_
_entity_poly.entity_id
_entity_poly.type
_entity_poly.pdbx_seq_one_letter_code
_entity_poly.pdbx_strand_id
1 'polypeptide(L)'
;MDVAARAWKIVWWRHCVFPDAQGRPDPDALVLETDLVDELWRDRKGRRSIRLGKWMHAWDEPRDEDIMMNPLSYKFSSEIDQVLSPHARVLAALLDDTDHASLTVLRQSYIPSLDYVREAGLRIRGRAHVHSGIIPHLGDTDVEDFGRIVNWIFTKVPGARDNFRKWLVSTTTAHAITLVLKERHKVRFMEDPDYPAAAAKDKQEHFLLQEAWRFQMTHAHKDTMARDVDLECLYLLERRLFSLVRTDVSTYKQWGLDAGDHQDKWYPYQGLPQGWCDEDYDFSDSELLVREQYARVKHALTPV
;
A
#
# COMPACT_ATOMS: atom_id res chain seq x y z
N MET A 1 -40.83 28.59 18.35
CA MET A 1 -40.55 27.14 18.49
C MET A 1 -39.09 26.97 18.19
N ASP A 2 -38.32 26.64 19.22
CA ASP A 2 -36.87 26.48 19.13
C ASP A 2 -36.61 25.11 18.48
N VAL A 3 -36.10 25.12 17.24
CA VAL A 3 -35.72 23.88 16.56
C VAL A 3 -34.46 23.42 17.25
N ALA A 4 -34.54 22.33 18.03
CA ALA A 4 -33.39 21.78 18.72
C ALA A 4 -32.23 21.62 17.72
N ALA A 5 -31.09 22.27 18.02
CA ALA A 5 -29.91 22.22 17.18
C ALA A 5 -29.49 20.76 16.99
N ARG A 6 -29.49 20.31 15.73
CA ARG A 6 -29.07 18.95 15.38
C ARG A 6 -27.56 18.86 15.54
N ALA A 7 -27.10 17.75 16.11
CA ALA A 7 -25.69 17.49 16.34
C ALA A 7 -25.37 16.04 15.97
N TRP A 8 -24.13 15.81 15.55
CA TRP A 8 -23.66 14.54 15.02
C TRP A 8 -22.47 14.03 15.80
N LYS A 9 -22.38 12.71 15.99
CA LYS A 9 -21.12 12.05 16.32
C LYS A 9 -20.35 11.88 15.02
N ILE A 10 -19.12 12.37 14.97
CA ILE A 10 -18.29 12.30 13.76
C ILE A 10 -17.10 11.36 13.95
N VAL A 11 -16.62 10.83 12.83
CA VAL A 11 -15.33 10.14 12.76
C VAL A 11 -14.39 11.04 11.98
N TRP A 12 -13.28 11.41 12.61
CA TRP A 12 -12.23 12.21 11.96
C TRP A 12 -11.55 11.39 10.86
N TRP A 13 -11.16 12.06 9.78
CA TRP A 13 -10.39 11.41 8.72
C TRP A 13 -9.07 10.85 9.25
N ARG A 14 -8.57 9.84 8.55
CA ARG A 14 -7.26 9.27 8.84
C ARG A 14 -6.19 10.33 8.67
N HIS A 15 -5.13 10.21 9.45
CA HIS A 15 -3.97 11.09 9.37
C HIS A 15 -4.27 12.61 9.51
N CYS A 16 -5.42 12.99 10.08
CA CYS A 16 -5.65 14.36 10.53
C CYS A 16 -4.55 14.79 11.51
N VAL A 17 -3.95 15.94 11.24
CA VAL A 17 -2.95 16.57 12.08
C VAL A 17 -3.65 17.62 12.93
N PHE A 18 -3.56 17.48 14.25
CA PHE A 18 -4.12 18.45 15.19
C PHE A 18 -3.00 19.32 15.78
N PRO A 19 -3.21 20.63 15.95
CA PRO A 19 -2.20 21.49 16.57
C PRO A 19 -1.86 21.05 17.99
N ASP A 20 -0.57 21.00 18.35
CA ASP A 20 -0.09 20.53 19.67
C ASP A 20 -0.76 21.27 20.85
N ALA A 21 -1.05 22.56 20.67
CA ALA A 21 -1.68 23.40 21.70
C ALA A 21 -3.15 23.05 21.96
N GLN A 22 -3.83 22.41 21.01
CA GLN A 22 -5.26 22.07 21.08
C GLN A 22 -5.48 20.57 21.27
N GLY A 23 -4.52 19.75 20.80
CA GLY A 23 -4.62 18.30 20.84
C GLY A 23 -5.75 17.77 19.96
N ARG A 24 -5.93 16.44 19.99
CA ARG A 24 -7.02 15.78 19.29
C ARG A 24 -8.36 16.09 20.00
N PRO A 25 -9.41 16.50 19.28
CA PRO A 25 -10.74 16.67 19.84
C PRO A 25 -11.28 15.36 20.43
N ASP A 26 -12.12 15.48 21.46
CA ASP A 26 -12.81 14.33 22.08
C ASP A 26 -13.64 13.58 21.02
N PRO A 27 -13.37 12.28 20.77
CA PRO A 27 -14.11 11.48 19.79
C PRO A 27 -15.59 11.29 20.11
N ASP A 28 -15.98 11.46 21.38
CA ASP A 28 -17.37 11.33 21.82
C ASP A 28 -18.10 12.68 21.87
N ALA A 29 -17.42 13.79 21.62
CA ALA A 29 -18.04 15.10 21.54
C ALA A 29 -18.96 15.19 20.30
N LEU A 30 -20.14 15.79 20.52
CA LEU A 30 -21.09 16.07 19.46
C LEU A 30 -20.70 17.36 18.72
N VAL A 31 -20.75 17.32 17.39
CA VAL A 31 -20.50 18.47 16.51
C VAL A 31 -21.82 18.98 15.99
N LEU A 32 -22.07 20.29 16.08
CA LEU A 32 -23.31 20.89 15.59
C LEU A 32 -23.39 20.75 14.08
N GLU A 33 -24.60 20.51 13.54
CA GLU A 33 -24.83 20.44 12.09
C GLU A 33 -24.38 21.72 11.37
N THR A 34 -24.42 22.87 12.04
CA THR A 34 -23.93 24.15 11.51
C THR A 34 -22.41 24.24 11.35
N ASP A 35 -21.67 23.39 12.07
CA ASP A 35 -20.20 23.32 11.99
C ASP A 35 -19.73 22.28 10.96
N LEU A 36 -20.67 21.51 10.38
CA LEU A 36 -20.39 20.56 9.31
C LEU A 36 -20.49 21.25 7.96
N VAL A 37 -19.43 21.11 7.17
CA VAL A 37 -19.35 21.66 5.82
C VAL A 37 -19.07 20.51 4.86
N ASP A 38 -19.82 20.48 3.76
CA ASP A 38 -19.59 19.53 2.67
C ASP A 38 -18.54 20.07 1.66
N GLU A 39 -18.58 19.55 0.44
CA GLU A 39 -17.71 19.98 -0.64
C GLU A 39 -18.01 21.40 -1.17
N LEU A 40 -19.10 22.06 -0.77
CA LEU A 40 -19.51 23.38 -1.24
C LEU A 40 -19.49 23.51 -2.76
N TRP A 41 -20.10 22.54 -3.44
CA TRP A 41 -20.13 22.48 -4.91
C TRP A 41 -20.80 23.74 -5.47
N ARG A 42 -20.12 24.42 -6.40
CA ARG A 42 -20.52 25.72 -6.99
C ARG A 42 -20.63 26.90 -6.03
N ASP A 43 -20.33 26.74 -4.74
CA ASP A 43 -20.28 27.85 -3.78
C ASP A 43 -18.85 28.38 -3.63
N ARG A 44 -18.50 29.28 -4.56
CA ARG A 44 -17.21 29.97 -4.54
C ARG A 44 -16.99 30.75 -3.25
N LYS A 45 -18.01 31.40 -2.70
CA LYS A 45 -17.84 32.28 -1.53
C LYS A 45 -17.60 31.45 -0.27
N GLY A 46 -18.38 30.38 -0.09
CA GLY A 46 -18.21 29.44 1.00
C GLY A 46 -16.81 28.84 1.02
N ARG A 47 -16.34 28.28 -0.11
CA ARG A 47 -14.99 27.70 -0.22
C ARG A 47 -13.88 28.69 0.18
N ARG A 48 -13.95 29.93 -0.30
CA ARG A 48 -12.95 30.97 0.01
C ARG A 48 -12.93 31.40 1.46
N SER A 49 -14.08 31.34 2.14
CA SER A 49 -14.21 31.69 3.55
C SER A 49 -13.72 30.63 4.53
N ILE A 50 -13.38 29.42 4.05
CA ILE A 50 -13.04 28.29 4.91
C ILE A 50 -11.55 27.98 4.84
N ARG A 51 -10.92 27.92 6.02
CA ARG A 51 -9.56 27.41 6.18
C ARG A 51 -9.64 25.92 6.49
N LEU A 52 -8.83 25.13 5.78
CA LEU A 52 -8.73 23.70 6.00
C LEU A 52 -7.73 23.39 7.13
N GLY A 53 -8.07 22.38 7.93
CA GLY A 53 -7.10 21.65 8.76
C GLY A 53 -6.18 20.81 7.87
N LYS A 54 -5.12 20.23 8.44
CA LYS A 54 -4.15 19.43 7.69
C LYS A 54 -4.39 17.94 7.86
N TRP A 55 -4.30 17.17 6.79
CA TRP A 55 -4.27 15.71 6.81
C TRP A 55 -3.32 15.18 5.72
N MET A 56 -3.00 13.88 5.77
CA MET A 56 -2.31 13.21 4.65
C MET A 56 -3.33 12.91 3.57
N HIS A 57 -3.05 13.31 2.33
CA HIS A 57 -3.98 13.04 1.24
C HIS A 57 -4.17 11.54 1.00
N ALA A 58 -5.37 11.15 0.57
CA ALA A 58 -5.68 9.75 0.32
C ALA A 58 -4.83 9.15 -0.82
N TRP A 59 -4.35 9.98 -1.74
CA TRP A 59 -3.41 9.55 -2.80
C TRP A 59 -1.95 9.49 -2.36
N ASP A 60 -1.61 10.11 -1.22
CA ASP A 60 -0.29 10.00 -0.61
C ASP A 60 -0.20 8.80 0.35
N GLU A 61 -1.34 8.19 0.71
CA GLU A 61 -1.39 6.97 1.52
C GLU A 61 -0.84 5.79 0.70
N PRO A 62 0.24 5.13 1.15
CA PRO A 62 0.81 3.99 0.43
C PRO A 62 -0.22 2.89 0.28
N ARG A 63 -0.44 2.43 -0.96
CA ARG A 63 -1.32 1.28 -1.20
C ARG A 63 -0.60 -0.02 -0.92
N ASP A 64 -1.35 -1.10 -0.81
CA ASP A 64 -0.81 -2.45 -0.65
C ASP A 64 0.27 -2.75 -1.70
N GLU A 65 0.09 -2.32 -2.96
CA GLU A 65 1.11 -2.50 -3.99
C GLU A 65 2.39 -1.71 -3.70
N ASP A 66 2.28 -0.47 -3.22
CA ASP A 66 3.43 0.38 -2.88
C ASP A 66 4.19 -0.22 -1.69
N ILE A 67 3.45 -0.76 -0.72
CA ILE A 67 3.98 -1.47 0.45
C ILE A 67 4.71 -2.75 0.01
N MET A 68 4.10 -3.57 -0.83
CA MET A 68 4.67 -4.82 -1.36
C MET A 68 5.95 -4.58 -2.19
N MET A 69 6.03 -3.44 -2.89
CA MET A 69 7.17 -3.07 -3.71
C MET A 69 8.31 -2.44 -2.91
N ASN A 70 8.11 -2.12 -1.62
CA ASN A 70 9.14 -1.58 -0.75
C ASN A 70 9.58 -2.62 0.30
N PRO A 71 10.80 -3.19 0.18
CA PRO A 71 11.28 -4.22 1.09
C PRO A 71 11.56 -3.71 2.51
N LEU A 72 11.43 -2.40 2.76
CA LEU A 72 11.65 -1.78 4.07
C LEU A 72 10.35 -1.41 4.78
N SER A 73 9.18 -1.60 4.15
CA SER A 73 7.88 -1.25 4.72
C SER A 73 7.61 -1.95 6.06
N TYR A 74 7.99 -3.23 6.15
CA TYR A 74 7.85 -4.02 7.37
C TYR A 74 9.16 -4.69 7.75
N LYS A 75 9.59 -4.51 9.00
CA LYS A 75 10.73 -5.25 9.54
C LYS A 75 10.34 -6.71 9.78
N PHE A 76 11.17 -7.66 9.36
CA PHE A 76 10.92 -9.08 9.61
C PHE A 76 10.79 -9.40 11.11
N SER A 77 9.94 -10.38 11.43
CA SER A 77 9.69 -10.83 12.81
C SER A 77 10.69 -11.92 13.24
N SER A 78 10.76 -12.20 14.55
CA SER A 78 11.57 -13.31 15.08
C SER A 78 11.09 -14.67 14.59
N GLU A 79 9.78 -14.83 14.39
CA GLU A 79 9.18 -16.05 13.82
C GLU A 79 9.72 -16.27 12.40
N ILE A 80 9.62 -15.26 11.53
CA ILE A 80 10.09 -15.35 10.14
C ILE A 80 11.60 -15.60 10.11
N ASP A 81 12.37 -14.96 10.98
CA ASP A 81 13.82 -15.19 11.07
C ASP A 81 14.14 -16.63 11.48
N GLN A 82 13.42 -17.20 12.45
CA GLN A 82 13.59 -18.58 12.88
C GLN A 82 13.23 -19.59 11.79
N VAL A 83 12.15 -19.34 11.05
CA VAL A 83 11.70 -20.23 9.97
C VAL A 83 12.64 -20.16 8.76
N LEU A 84 13.08 -18.97 8.35
CA LEU A 84 13.82 -18.79 7.09
C LEU A 84 15.34 -18.96 7.25
N SER A 85 15.91 -18.69 8.43
CA SER A 85 17.37 -18.78 8.65
C SER A 85 17.99 -20.12 8.26
N PRO A 86 17.40 -21.29 8.58
CA PRO A 86 17.93 -22.59 8.15
C PRO A 86 18.00 -22.75 6.62
N HIS A 87 17.19 -21.99 5.88
CA HIS A 87 17.03 -22.09 4.44
C HIS A 87 17.75 -20.97 3.68
N ALA A 88 18.54 -20.11 4.36
CA ALA A 88 19.22 -18.98 3.74
C ALA A 88 20.08 -19.37 2.51
N ARG A 89 20.75 -20.52 2.57
CA ARG A 89 21.57 -21.04 1.46
C ARG A 89 20.72 -21.44 0.25
N VAL A 90 19.56 -22.06 0.48
CA VAL A 90 18.62 -22.45 -0.59
C VAL A 90 18.04 -21.20 -1.24
N LEU A 91 17.61 -20.22 -0.43
CA LEU A 91 17.07 -18.96 -0.91
C LEU A 91 18.10 -18.12 -1.69
N ALA A 92 19.36 -18.14 -1.27
CA ALA A 92 20.46 -17.54 -2.03
C ALA A 92 20.70 -18.24 -3.38
N ALA A 93 20.70 -19.58 -3.38
CA ALA A 93 20.87 -20.35 -4.60
C ALA A 93 19.71 -20.18 -5.61
N LEU A 94 18.49 -19.92 -5.12
CA LEU A 94 17.34 -19.58 -5.97
C LEU A 94 17.45 -18.18 -6.60
N LEU A 95 18.22 -17.28 -6.00
CA LEU A 95 18.41 -15.91 -6.48
C LEU A 95 19.47 -15.84 -7.58
N ASP A 96 20.53 -16.65 -7.45
CA ASP A 96 21.61 -16.77 -8.41
C ASP A 96 21.91 -18.25 -8.70
N ASP A 97 21.29 -18.77 -9.77
CA ASP A 97 21.39 -20.15 -10.22
C ASP A 97 22.53 -20.38 -11.22
N THR A 98 23.42 -19.39 -11.41
CA THR A 98 24.46 -19.43 -12.44
C THR A 98 25.71 -20.22 -12.03
N ASP A 99 25.99 -20.33 -10.73
CA ASP A 99 27.12 -21.10 -10.19
C ASP A 99 26.77 -22.58 -9.93
N HIS A 100 27.74 -23.47 -10.18
CA HIS A 100 27.67 -24.89 -9.91
C HIS A 100 27.37 -25.20 -8.44
N ALA A 101 27.88 -24.39 -7.49
CA ALA A 101 27.57 -24.59 -6.06
C ALA A 101 26.07 -24.37 -5.78
N SER A 102 25.48 -23.29 -6.31
CA SER A 102 24.03 -23.02 -6.23
C SER A 102 23.23 -24.16 -6.85
N LEU A 103 23.59 -24.61 -8.06
CA LEU A 103 22.91 -25.72 -8.73
C LEU A 103 22.97 -27.03 -7.92
N THR A 104 24.06 -27.27 -7.19
CA THR A 104 24.19 -28.45 -6.32
C THR A 104 23.24 -28.37 -5.13
N VAL A 105 23.16 -27.21 -4.47
CA VAL A 105 22.21 -26.96 -3.37
C VAL A 105 20.77 -27.16 -3.86
N LEU A 106 20.42 -26.58 -5.01
CA LEU A 106 19.07 -26.70 -5.58
C LEU A 106 18.71 -28.13 -5.97
N ARG A 107 19.67 -28.95 -6.41
CA ARG A 107 19.44 -30.38 -6.75
C ARG A 107 19.24 -31.27 -5.51
N GLN A 108 19.81 -30.87 -4.38
CA GLN A 108 19.72 -31.60 -3.12
C GLN A 108 18.52 -31.17 -2.27
N SER A 109 17.87 -30.06 -2.63
CA SER A 109 16.75 -29.49 -1.89
C SER A 109 15.45 -29.79 -2.61
N TYR A 110 14.39 -30.10 -1.86
CA TYR A 110 13.04 -30.18 -2.41
C TYR A 110 12.37 -28.81 -2.38
N ILE A 111 12.04 -28.27 -3.56
CA ILE A 111 11.56 -26.90 -3.75
C ILE A 111 10.34 -26.93 -4.68
N PRO A 112 9.12 -27.08 -4.13
CA PRO A 112 7.91 -27.22 -4.94
C PRO A 112 7.67 -26.08 -5.95
N SER A 113 8.00 -24.84 -5.58
CA SER A 113 7.87 -23.68 -6.46
C SER A 113 8.82 -23.72 -7.67
N LEU A 114 10.01 -24.29 -7.51
CA LEU A 114 10.98 -24.45 -8.59
C LEU A 114 10.55 -25.55 -9.55
N ASP A 115 10.02 -26.65 -9.03
CA ASP A 115 9.48 -27.74 -9.85
C ASP A 115 8.27 -27.27 -10.67
N TYR A 116 7.39 -26.47 -10.07
CA TYR A 116 6.28 -25.81 -10.77
C TYR A 116 6.75 -24.97 -11.97
N VAL A 117 7.76 -24.11 -11.78
CA VAL A 117 8.29 -23.27 -12.88
C VAL A 117 8.95 -24.12 -13.96
N ARG A 118 9.68 -25.17 -13.59
CA ARG A 118 10.28 -26.11 -14.55
C ARG A 118 9.21 -26.83 -15.37
N GLU A 119 8.17 -27.36 -14.73
CA GLU A 119 7.06 -28.01 -15.42
C GLU A 119 6.30 -27.06 -16.35
N ALA A 120 6.03 -25.84 -15.90
CA ALA A 120 5.42 -24.81 -16.74
C ALA A 120 6.29 -24.47 -17.96
N GLY A 121 7.60 -24.30 -17.78
CA GLY A 121 8.55 -24.04 -18.86
C GLY A 121 8.64 -25.18 -19.88
N LEU A 122 8.50 -26.44 -19.44
CA LEU A 122 8.46 -27.60 -20.33
C LEU A 122 7.20 -27.63 -21.22
N ARG A 123 6.06 -27.13 -20.73
CA ARG A 123 4.80 -27.04 -21.49
C ARG A 123 4.83 -25.92 -22.55
N ILE A 124 5.69 -24.92 -22.41
CA ILE A 124 5.78 -23.72 -23.27
C ILE A 124 7.03 -23.79 -24.18
N ARG A 125 7.57 -24.98 -24.48
CA ARG A 125 8.69 -25.17 -25.43
C ARG A 125 8.28 -24.76 -26.84
N GLY A 126 8.39 -23.46 -27.11
CA GLY A 126 8.13 -22.81 -28.39
C GLY A 126 8.57 -21.35 -28.42
N ARG A 127 8.82 -20.70 -27.28
CA ARG A 127 9.43 -19.36 -27.23
C ARG A 127 10.51 -19.31 -26.15
N ALA A 128 11.75 -19.11 -26.60
CA ALA A 128 12.85 -18.70 -25.74
C ALA A 128 12.44 -17.44 -24.96
N HIS A 129 12.96 -17.29 -23.73
CA HIS A 129 12.67 -16.22 -22.75
C HIS A 129 11.53 -16.50 -21.75
N VAL A 130 11.59 -17.61 -21.00
CA VAL A 130 10.93 -17.67 -19.68
C VAL A 130 11.85 -16.94 -18.70
N HIS A 131 11.76 -15.62 -18.68
CA HIS A 131 12.42 -14.76 -17.69
C HIS A 131 11.45 -14.22 -16.65
N SER A 132 10.16 -14.55 -16.69
CA SER A 132 9.28 -13.98 -15.66
C SER A 132 9.27 -14.80 -14.38
N GLY A 133 9.15 -16.15 -14.40
CA GLY A 133 9.21 -16.97 -13.17
C GLY A 133 8.29 -16.48 -12.05
N ILE A 134 7.28 -15.67 -12.39
CA ILE A 134 6.43 -14.94 -11.45
C ILE A 134 5.44 -15.93 -10.88
N ILE A 135 5.35 -15.97 -9.56
CA ILE A 135 4.41 -16.81 -8.82
C ILE A 135 3.60 -15.87 -7.92
N PRO A 136 2.42 -15.39 -8.38
CA PRO A 136 1.63 -14.38 -7.67
C PRO A 136 0.79 -14.96 -6.52
N HIS A 137 0.98 -16.24 -6.19
CA HIS A 137 0.20 -16.95 -5.18
C HIS A 137 0.83 -16.78 -3.80
N LEU A 138 0.10 -16.14 -2.87
CA LEU A 138 0.57 -15.82 -1.52
C LEU A 138 -0.03 -16.73 -0.44
N GLY A 139 -0.98 -17.62 -0.78
CA GLY A 139 -1.74 -18.37 0.22
C GLY A 139 -2.63 -17.44 1.04
N ASP A 140 -2.65 -17.67 2.36
CA ASP A 140 -3.26 -16.78 3.34
C ASP A 140 -2.25 -15.78 3.95
N THR A 141 -1.13 -15.51 3.28
CA THR A 141 -0.18 -14.48 3.71
C THR A 141 -0.77 -13.10 3.44
N ASP A 142 -0.90 -12.26 4.47
CA ASP A 142 -1.33 -10.88 4.34
C ASP A 142 -0.20 -9.95 3.82
N VAL A 143 -0.54 -8.68 3.58
CA VAL A 143 0.40 -7.66 3.07
C VAL A 143 1.58 -7.45 4.02
N GLU A 144 1.32 -7.47 5.33
CA GLU A 144 2.36 -7.23 6.32
C GLU A 144 3.37 -8.37 6.35
N ASP A 145 2.89 -9.60 6.42
CA ASP A 145 3.72 -10.80 6.43
C ASP A 145 4.46 -10.99 5.11
N PHE A 146 3.83 -10.68 3.98
CA PHE A 146 4.54 -10.61 2.71
C PHE A 146 5.69 -9.60 2.79
N GLY A 147 5.42 -8.38 3.29
CA GLY A 147 6.43 -7.35 3.49
C GLY A 147 7.56 -7.80 4.43
N ARG A 148 7.24 -8.52 5.52
CA ARG A 148 8.22 -9.07 6.47
C ARG A 148 9.09 -10.16 5.82
N ILE A 149 8.51 -11.05 5.01
CA ILE A 149 9.25 -12.08 4.27
C ILE A 149 10.19 -11.44 3.24
N VAL A 150 9.69 -10.47 2.47
CA VAL A 150 10.47 -9.71 1.50
C VAL A 150 11.62 -8.96 2.20
N ASN A 151 11.35 -8.32 3.34
CA ASN A 151 12.38 -7.67 4.15
C ASN A 151 13.45 -8.65 4.63
N TRP A 152 13.05 -9.85 5.06
CA TRP A 152 14.01 -10.87 5.47
C TRP A 152 14.93 -11.26 4.32
N ILE A 153 14.39 -11.56 3.14
CA ILE A 153 15.18 -11.89 1.95
C ILE A 153 16.13 -10.73 1.61
N PHE A 154 15.60 -9.51 1.55
CA PHE A 154 16.36 -8.29 1.24
C PHE A 154 17.52 -8.03 2.21
N THR A 155 17.36 -8.40 3.48
CA THR A 155 18.35 -8.11 4.53
C THR A 155 19.34 -9.25 4.78
N LYS A 156 18.93 -10.51 4.59
CA LYS A 156 19.70 -11.69 4.99
C LYS A 156 20.28 -12.48 3.83
N VAL A 157 19.68 -12.41 2.63
CA VAL A 157 20.13 -13.19 1.48
C VAL A 157 21.19 -12.40 0.70
N PRO A 158 22.41 -12.94 0.51
CA PRO A 158 23.45 -12.29 -0.29
C PRO A 158 22.98 -11.98 -1.71
N GLY A 159 23.32 -10.81 -2.23
CA GLY A 159 22.95 -10.38 -3.59
C GLY A 159 21.49 -9.93 -3.77
N ALA A 160 20.65 -10.04 -2.74
CA ALA A 160 19.24 -9.68 -2.83
C ALA A 160 19.00 -8.18 -2.99
N ARG A 161 19.80 -7.33 -2.33
CA ARG A 161 19.64 -5.87 -2.41
C ARG A 161 19.83 -5.34 -3.83
N ASP A 162 20.84 -5.85 -4.53
CA ASP A 162 21.22 -5.39 -5.87
C ASP A 162 20.30 -5.94 -6.97
N ASN A 163 19.53 -7.00 -6.66
CA ASN A 163 18.71 -7.71 -7.63
C ASN A 163 17.22 -7.75 -7.24
N PHE A 164 16.74 -6.79 -6.43
CA PHE A 164 15.37 -6.74 -5.91
C PHE A 164 14.28 -7.13 -6.94
N ARG A 165 14.30 -6.49 -8.11
CA ARG A 165 13.30 -6.71 -9.18
C ARG A 165 13.34 -8.10 -9.79
N LYS A 166 14.44 -8.86 -9.64
CA LYS A 166 14.56 -10.21 -10.21
C LYS A 166 13.89 -11.26 -9.34
N TRP A 167 13.89 -11.07 -8.02
CA TRP A 167 13.42 -12.09 -7.08
C TRP A 167 12.08 -11.76 -6.42
N LEU A 168 11.64 -10.50 -6.46
CA LEU A 168 10.33 -10.10 -5.95
C LEU A 168 9.23 -10.83 -6.73
N VAL A 169 8.32 -11.49 -6.00
CA VAL A 169 7.23 -12.34 -6.58
C VAL A 169 7.74 -13.47 -7.49
N SER A 170 8.99 -13.90 -7.32
CA SER A 170 9.58 -15.04 -8.05
C SER A 170 9.56 -16.35 -7.24
N THR A 171 10.15 -17.41 -7.81
CA THR A 171 10.46 -18.69 -7.11
C THR A 171 11.07 -18.52 -5.73
N THR A 172 12.00 -17.57 -5.53
CA THR A 172 12.65 -17.33 -4.24
C THR A 172 11.65 -16.84 -3.19
N THR A 173 10.84 -15.84 -3.55
CA THR A 173 9.80 -15.30 -2.67
C THR A 173 8.73 -16.34 -2.40
N ALA A 174 8.28 -17.05 -3.44
CA ALA A 174 7.29 -18.10 -3.32
C ALA A 174 7.75 -19.23 -2.39
N HIS A 175 9.01 -19.67 -2.50
CA HIS A 175 9.54 -20.72 -1.62
C HIS A 175 9.64 -20.24 -0.17
N ALA A 176 10.03 -18.99 0.07
CA ALA A 176 10.05 -18.41 1.41
C ALA A 176 8.65 -18.38 2.04
N ILE A 177 7.63 -18.00 1.27
CA ILE A 177 6.22 -18.07 1.69
C ILE A 177 5.83 -19.52 2.02
N THR A 178 6.16 -20.48 1.15
CA THR A 178 5.90 -21.91 1.39
C THR A 178 6.49 -22.37 2.72
N LEU A 179 7.72 -21.97 3.05
CA LEU A 179 8.39 -22.34 4.30
C LEU A 179 7.66 -21.78 5.53
N VAL A 180 7.21 -20.52 5.47
CA VAL A 180 6.43 -19.90 6.55
C VAL A 180 5.09 -20.59 6.73
N LEU A 181 4.35 -20.82 5.63
CA LEU A 181 3.07 -21.53 5.67
C LEU A 181 3.22 -22.96 6.19
N LYS A 182 4.31 -23.65 5.82
CA LYS A 182 4.63 -25.00 6.30
C LYS A 182 4.68 -25.05 7.82
N GLU A 183 5.37 -24.12 8.46
CA GLU A 183 5.47 -24.12 9.94
C GLU A 183 4.17 -23.64 10.60
N ARG A 184 3.50 -22.62 10.06
CA ARG A 184 2.25 -22.09 10.63
C ARG A 184 1.08 -23.08 10.57
N HIS A 185 0.96 -23.83 9.48
CA HIS A 185 -0.12 -24.81 9.29
C HIS A 185 0.33 -26.25 9.53
N LYS A 186 1.53 -26.45 10.09
CA LYS A 186 2.12 -27.78 10.33
C LYS A 186 1.18 -28.76 11.00
N VAL A 187 0.55 -28.33 12.10
CA VAL A 187 -0.38 -29.16 12.87
C VAL A 187 -1.53 -29.64 11.98
N ARG A 188 -2.15 -28.72 11.23
CA ARG A 188 -3.23 -29.04 10.29
C ARG A 188 -2.78 -30.00 9.20
N PHE A 189 -1.58 -29.83 8.64
CA PHE A 189 -1.06 -30.73 7.61
C PHE A 189 -0.72 -32.13 8.15
N MET A 190 -0.35 -32.24 9.44
CA MET A 190 -0.09 -33.52 10.10
C MET A 190 -1.38 -34.30 10.44
N GLU A 191 -2.53 -33.62 10.48
CA GLU A 191 -3.85 -34.25 10.65
C GLU A 191 -4.42 -34.83 9.36
N ASP A 192 -3.77 -34.57 8.20
CA ASP A 192 -4.18 -35.13 6.93
C ASP A 192 -4.06 -36.67 6.95
N PRO A 193 -5.07 -37.43 6.51
CA PRO A 193 -5.02 -38.90 6.49
C PRO A 193 -3.83 -39.46 5.70
N ASP A 194 -3.33 -38.73 4.70
CA ASP A 194 -2.21 -39.14 3.87
C ASP A 194 -0.85 -38.75 4.48
N TYR A 195 -0.83 -38.09 5.64
CA TYR A 195 0.41 -37.70 6.32
C TYR A 195 1.24 -38.94 6.68
N PRO A 196 2.50 -39.06 6.21
CA PRO A 196 3.31 -40.24 6.39
C PRO A 196 3.98 -40.28 7.77
N ALA A 197 3.18 -40.38 8.84
CA ALA A 197 3.64 -40.31 10.24
C ALA A 197 4.70 -41.36 10.62
N ALA A 198 4.66 -42.54 9.99
CA ALA A 198 5.62 -43.63 10.23
C ALA A 198 6.87 -43.58 9.32
N ALA A 199 6.93 -42.64 8.37
CA ALA A 199 8.05 -42.53 7.44
C ALA A 199 9.27 -41.82 8.05
N ALA A 200 10.39 -41.86 7.34
CA ALA A 200 11.58 -41.09 7.70
C ALA A 200 11.30 -39.57 7.62
N LYS A 201 12.06 -38.78 8.41
CA LYS A 201 11.83 -37.33 8.58
C LYS A 201 11.88 -36.55 7.26
N ASP A 202 12.73 -36.97 6.33
CA ASP A 202 12.82 -36.39 4.98
C ASP A 202 11.50 -36.52 4.21
N LYS A 203 10.85 -37.69 4.27
CA LYS A 203 9.54 -37.91 3.64
C LYS A 203 8.44 -37.10 4.31
N GLN A 204 8.49 -36.96 5.64
CA GLN A 204 7.56 -36.10 6.38
C GLN A 204 7.73 -34.63 5.97
N GLU A 205 8.97 -34.13 5.93
CA GLU A 205 9.26 -32.76 5.50
C GLU A 205 8.84 -32.51 4.04
N HIS A 206 9.08 -33.45 3.13
CA HIS A 206 8.61 -33.35 1.75
C HIS A 206 7.09 -33.25 1.66
N PHE A 207 6.36 -34.08 2.42
CA PHE A 207 4.90 -34.01 2.47
C PHE A 207 4.43 -32.63 2.97
N LEU A 208 4.99 -32.15 4.09
CA LEU A 208 4.61 -30.85 4.66
C LEU A 208 4.89 -29.70 3.69
N LEU A 209 6.03 -29.72 2.99
CA LEU A 209 6.36 -28.71 1.98
C LEU A 209 5.39 -28.75 0.79
N GLN A 210 5.01 -29.95 0.35
CA GLN A 210 4.07 -30.13 -0.74
C GLN A 210 2.67 -29.62 -0.37
N GLU A 211 2.21 -29.92 0.85
CA GLU A 211 0.92 -29.43 1.36
C GLU A 211 0.92 -27.92 1.58
N ALA A 212 2.01 -27.36 2.12
CA ALA A 212 2.17 -25.91 2.24
C ALA A 212 2.14 -25.21 0.86
N TRP A 213 2.79 -25.80 -0.14
CA TRP A 213 2.76 -25.29 -1.51
C TRP A 213 1.35 -25.37 -2.12
N ARG A 214 0.67 -26.51 -1.95
CA ARG A 214 -0.73 -26.67 -2.39
C ARG A 214 -1.62 -25.64 -1.73
N PHE A 215 -1.45 -25.42 -0.44
CA PHE A 215 -2.18 -24.41 0.34
C PHE A 215 -1.92 -23.01 -0.22
N GLN A 216 -0.66 -22.64 -0.43
CA GLN A 216 -0.26 -21.36 -1.04
C GLN A 216 -0.94 -21.11 -2.40
N MET A 217 -1.02 -22.15 -3.24
CA MET A 217 -1.56 -22.04 -4.60
C MET A 217 -3.10 -21.99 -4.65
N THR A 218 -3.78 -22.56 -3.65
CA THR A 218 -5.24 -22.78 -3.68
C THR A 218 -6.02 -21.85 -2.74
N HIS A 219 -5.35 -21.30 -1.72
CA HIS A 219 -5.95 -20.39 -0.78
C HIS A 219 -5.54 -18.96 -1.13
N ALA A 220 -6.47 -18.03 -0.97
CA ALA A 220 -6.21 -16.61 -1.00
C ALA A 220 -6.57 -16.04 0.36
N HIS A 221 -5.73 -15.14 0.91
CA HIS A 221 -6.08 -14.41 2.11
C HIS A 221 -7.41 -13.67 1.87
N LYS A 222 -8.34 -13.72 2.82
CA LYS A 222 -9.67 -13.12 2.64
C LYS A 222 -9.60 -11.62 2.39
N ASP A 223 -8.54 -10.99 2.89
CA ASP A 223 -8.29 -9.56 2.76
C ASP A 223 -7.24 -9.23 1.70
N THR A 224 -6.78 -10.21 0.89
CA THR A 224 -5.99 -9.88 -0.31
C THR A 224 -6.93 -9.09 -1.22
N MET A 225 -6.77 -7.75 -1.23
CA MET A 225 -7.63 -6.79 -1.93
C MET A 225 -8.95 -6.44 -1.21
N ALA A 226 -9.00 -6.47 0.13
CA ALA A 226 -10.06 -5.76 0.84
C ALA A 226 -9.95 -4.26 0.47
N ARG A 227 -10.90 -3.76 -0.32
CA ARG A 227 -10.91 -2.35 -0.70
C ARG A 227 -11.14 -1.53 0.55
N ASP A 228 -10.20 -0.63 0.82
CA ASP A 228 -10.37 0.37 1.84
C ASP A 228 -11.41 1.40 1.38
N VAL A 229 -12.68 1.15 1.74
CA VAL A 229 -13.81 1.98 1.33
C VAL A 229 -13.66 3.40 1.88
N ASP A 230 -13.13 3.56 3.10
CA ASP A 230 -12.93 4.88 3.70
C ASP A 230 -11.91 5.67 2.90
N LEU A 231 -10.79 5.05 2.52
CA LEU A 231 -9.75 5.68 1.71
C LEU A 231 -10.26 6.03 0.30
N GLU A 232 -11.03 5.14 -0.34
CA GLU A 232 -11.64 5.41 -1.64
C GLU A 232 -12.64 6.58 -1.56
N CYS A 233 -13.46 6.63 -0.51
CA CYS A 233 -14.37 7.73 -0.24
C CYS A 233 -13.62 9.06 -0.02
N LEU A 234 -12.52 9.05 0.75
CA LEU A 234 -11.67 10.22 0.95
C LEU A 234 -11.04 10.68 -0.37
N TYR A 235 -10.47 9.78 -1.16
CA TYR A 235 -9.89 10.10 -2.46
C TYR A 235 -10.92 10.75 -3.40
N LEU A 236 -12.15 10.24 -3.44
CA LEU A 236 -13.24 10.83 -4.22
C LEU A 236 -13.67 12.21 -3.71
N LEU A 237 -13.74 12.39 -2.39
CA LEU A 237 -14.04 13.68 -1.78
C LEU A 237 -12.94 14.70 -2.13
N GLU A 238 -11.68 14.35 -1.90
CA GLU A 238 -10.56 15.24 -2.21
C GLU A 238 -10.49 15.58 -3.69
N ARG A 239 -10.86 14.65 -4.58
CA ARG A 239 -11.02 14.94 -6.02
C ARG A 239 -12.03 16.06 -6.23
N ARG A 240 -13.16 16.08 -5.51
CA ARG A 240 -14.15 17.16 -5.62
C ARG A 240 -13.71 18.47 -4.95
N LEU A 241 -12.87 18.38 -3.93
CA LEU A 241 -12.33 19.54 -3.23
C LEU A 241 -11.23 20.23 -4.04
N PHE A 242 -10.34 19.45 -4.69
CA PHE A 242 -9.06 19.93 -5.21
C PHE A 242 -8.83 19.71 -6.71
N SER A 243 -9.63 18.89 -7.40
CA SER A 243 -9.49 18.72 -8.85
C SER A 243 -9.58 20.05 -9.58
N LEU A 244 -8.63 20.29 -10.47
CA LEU A 244 -8.57 21.43 -11.37
C LEU A 244 -9.20 21.12 -12.74
N VAL A 245 -9.65 19.88 -12.96
CA VAL A 245 -10.31 19.44 -14.20
C VAL A 245 -11.62 20.21 -14.43
N ARG A 246 -11.80 20.65 -15.68
CA ARG A 246 -12.88 21.52 -16.19
C ARG A 246 -14.29 21.13 -15.75
N THR A 247 -14.73 21.68 -14.62
CA THR A 247 -16.13 21.56 -14.19
C THR A 247 -16.74 22.88 -13.72
N ASP A 248 -15.98 23.77 -13.05
CA ASP A 248 -16.42 25.11 -12.64
C ASP A 248 -15.24 25.98 -12.14
N VAL A 249 -15.27 27.30 -12.40
CA VAL A 249 -14.34 28.31 -11.84
C VAL A 249 -14.40 28.35 -10.30
N SER A 250 -15.56 27.99 -9.73
CA SER A 250 -15.79 27.95 -8.28
C SER A 250 -14.93 26.93 -7.52
N THR A 251 -14.36 25.93 -8.21
CA THR A 251 -13.59 24.85 -7.58
C THR A 251 -12.08 25.02 -7.71
N TYR A 252 -11.62 25.89 -8.62
CA TYR A 252 -10.20 26.06 -8.92
C TYR A 252 -9.47 26.85 -7.83
N LYS A 253 -8.67 26.18 -6.99
CA LYS A 253 -7.79 26.82 -5.99
C LYS A 253 -8.50 27.83 -5.06
N GLN A 254 -9.76 27.59 -4.72
CA GLN A 254 -10.58 28.57 -4.02
C GLN A 254 -10.53 28.48 -2.49
N TRP A 255 -10.14 27.35 -1.90
CA TRP A 255 -10.19 27.17 -0.45
C TRP A 255 -9.32 28.20 0.29
N GLY A 256 -9.87 28.83 1.33
CA GLY A 256 -9.15 29.72 2.25
C GLY A 256 -8.70 31.08 1.71
N LEU A 257 -8.94 31.40 0.43
CA LEU A 257 -8.43 32.65 -0.18
C LEU A 257 -8.86 33.93 0.55
N ASP A 258 -10.04 33.95 1.15
CA ASP A 258 -10.56 35.13 1.88
C ASP A 258 -10.34 35.03 3.40
N ALA A 259 -10.06 33.84 3.92
CA ALA A 259 -9.89 33.57 5.34
C ALA A 259 -8.42 33.46 5.79
N GLY A 260 -7.48 33.34 4.87
CA GLY A 260 -6.04 33.25 5.12
C GLY A 260 -5.49 31.83 5.10
N ASP A 261 -4.23 31.67 5.50
CA ASP A 261 -3.48 30.44 5.38
C ASP A 261 -4.17 29.24 6.04
N HIS A 262 -4.16 28.08 5.39
CA HIS A 262 -4.55 26.82 6.03
C HIS A 262 -3.64 26.47 7.21
N GLN A 263 -4.01 25.43 7.97
CA GLN A 263 -3.20 24.96 9.10
C GLN A 263 -1.73 24.75 8.67
N ASP A 264 -0.79 25.27 9.45
CA ASP A 264 0.66 25.16 9.21
C ASP A 264 1.12 25.62 7.81
N LYS A 265 0.40 26.57 7.20
CA LYS A 265 0.62 27.03 5.81
C LYS A 265 0.56 25.89 4.79
N TRP A 266 -0.22 24.85 5.10
CA TRP A 266 -0.39 23.70 4.23
C TRP A 266 -1.04 24.12 2.90
N TYR A 267 -0.49 23.63 1.79
CA TYR A 267 -1.01 23.89 0.46
C TYR A 267 -1.63 22.61 -0.12
N PRO A 268 -2.97 22.46 -0.08
CA PRO A 268 -3.66 21.20 -0.40
C PRO A 268 -3.70 20.87 -1.90
N TYR A 269 -3.14 21.75 -2.73
CA TYR A 269 -3.00 21.53 -4.18
C TYR A 269 -1.59 21.10 -4.56
N GLN A 270 -0.73 20.77 -3.59
CA GLN A 270 0.61 20.26 -3.82
C GLN A 270 0.53 18.78 -4.22
N GLY A 271 1.25 18.39 -5.27
CA GLY A 271 1.39 16.97 -5.63
C GLY A 271 0.10 16.31 -6.14
N LEU A 272 -0.82 17.07 -6.73
CA LEU A 272 -2.08 16.53 -7.24
C LEU A 272 -1.85 15.35 -8.20
N PRO A 273 -2.70 14.30 -8.14
CA PRO A 273 -2.62 13.16 -9.05
C PRO A 273 -2.66 13.55 -10.53
N GLN A 274 -2.00 12.76 -11.37
CA GLN A 274 -2.06 12.94 -12.82
C GLN A 274 -3.52 12.86 -13.31
N GLY A 275 -3.92 13.81 -14.16
CA GLY A 275 -5.30 13.93 -14.63
C GLY A 275 -6.26 14.63 -13.67
N TRP A 276 -5.78 15.15 -12.53
CA TRP A 276 -6.52 16.14 -11.73
C TRP A 276 -6.18 17.58 -12.13
N CYS A 277 -5.15 17.75 -12.97
CA CYS A 277 -4.75 18.99 -13.60
C CYS A 277 -5.00 18.88 -15.11
N ASP A 278 -5.76 19.81 -15.69
CA ASP A 278 -5.75 20.00 -17.15
C ASP A 278 -4.56 20.95 -17.47
N GLU A 279 -3.47 20.41 -18.03
CA GLU A 279 -2.27 21.19 -18.37
C GLU A 279 -2.50 22.18 -19.54
N ASP A 280 -3.60 22.02 -20.28
CA ASP A 280 -3.85 22.70 -21.56
C ASP A 280 -4.88 23.85 -21.48
N TYR A 281 -5.18 24.42 -20.31
CA TYR A 281 -6.15 25.54 -20.24
C TYR A 281 -5.71 26.69 -19.34
N ASP A 282 -5.27 27.76 -19.99
CA ASP A 282 -5.34 29.10 -19.44
C ASP A 282 -6.81 29.50 -19.37
N PHE A 283 -7.38 29.57 -18.16
CA PHE A 283 -8.53 30.46 -17.96
C PHE A 283 -8.15 31.84 -18.51
N SER A 284 -9.07 32.57 -19.13
CA SER A 284 -8.71 33.91 -19.59
C SER A 284 -8.24 34.75 -18.40
N ASP A 285 -7.23 35.61 -18.60
CA ASP A 285 -6.75 36.50 -17.54
C ASP A 285 -7.91 37.27 -16.90
N SER A 286 -9.01 37.58 -17.59
CA SER A 286 -10.20 38.22 -17.00
C SER A 286 -10.97 37.32 -16.03
N GLU A 287 -11.04 36.00 -16.26
CA GLU A 287 -11.58 35.01 -15.31
C GLU A 287 -10.62 34.76 -14.14
N LEU A 288 -9.31 34.94 -14.37
CA LEU A 288 -8.29 34.96 -13.32
C LEU A 288 -8.08 36.33 -12.67
N LEU A 289 -8.56 37.45 -13.19
CA LEU A 289 -8.19 38.80 -12.72
C LEU A 289 -8.96 39.21 -11.46
N VAL A 290 -9.97 38.44 -11.08
CA VAL A 290 -10.49 38.45 -9.71
C VAL A 290 -9.52 37.74 -8.73
N ARG A 291 -8.47 37.04 -9.22
CA ARG A 291 -7.61 36.09 -8.47
C ARG A 291 -6.28 36.65 -7.92
N GLU A 292 -5.64 37.69 -8.47
CA GLU A 292 -4.32 38.16 -7.97
C GLU A 292 -4.28 39.52 -7.27
N GLN A 293 -5.27 40.40 -7.51
CA GLN A 293 -5.24 41.74 -6.90
C GLN A 293 -5.33 41.72 -5.37
N TYR A 294 -5.84 40.66 -4.74
CA TYR A 294 -5.93 40.58 -3.29
C TYR A 294 -4.66 40.01 -2.60
N ALA A 295 -3.86 39.19 -3.29
CA ALA A 295 -2.61 38.66 -2.75
C ALA A 295 -1.53 39.76 -2.66
N ARG A 296 -1.50 40.71 -3.62
CA ARG A 296 -0.53 41.83 -3.60
C ARG A 296 -0.94 42.99 -2.69
N VAL A 297 -2.22 43.23 -2.44
CA VAL A 297 -2.66 44.37 -1.61
C VAL A 297 -2.29 44.18 -0.12
N LYS A 298 -2.18 42.94 0.39
CA LYS A 298 -1.70 42.70 1.77
C LYS A 298 -0.17 42.77 1.94
N HIS A 299 0.61 42.54 0.89
CA HIS A 299 2.08 42.74 0.95
C HIS A 299 2.51 44.19 0.75
N ALA A 300 1.64 45.06 0.21
CA ALA A 300 1.96 46.47 -0.04
C ALA A 300 1.57 47.44 1.10
N LEU A 301 0.93 46.95 2.17
CA LEU A 301 0.44 47.79 3.28
C LEU A 301 1.23 47.65 4.59
N THR A 302 2.49 47.23 4.52
CA THR A 302 3.45 47.44 5.62
C THR A 302 4.54 48.42 5.16
N PRO A 303 4.40 49.73 5.41
CA PRO A 303 5.55 50.61 5.49
C PRO A 303 6.26 50.41 6.84
N VAL A 304 7.56 50.63 6.79
CA VAL A 304 8.56 50.62 7.89
C VAL A 304 8.05 51.27 9.17
#